data_AF-A0A0K0JP32-F1
#
_entry.id   AF-A0A0K0JP32-F1
#
_cell.length_a   1.000
_cell.length_b   1.000
_cell.length_c   1.000
_cell.angle_alpha   90.00
_cell.angle_beta   90.00
_cell.angle_gamma   90.00
#
_symmetry.space_group_name_H-M   'P 1'
#
loop_
_entity.id
_entity.type
_entity.pdbx_description
1 polymer ?
#
loop_
_entity_poly.entity_id
_entity_poly.type
_entity_poly.pdbx_seq_one_letter_code
_entity_poly.pdbx_strand_id
1 'polypeptide(L)'
;MTRLDDVPLAQTSANISNDQSSPVCIEDFKDLWPELDLIIDDGIVFQRDGNVNREGSTVVNLSIPGTYSIIRDGCARTATEEKLRDCGLIGSSDGDCMQ
;
A
#
# COMPACT_ATOMS: atom_id res chain seq x y z
N MET A 1 -8.98 -19.46 9.50
CA MET A 1 -9.06 -18.31 8.58
C MET A 1 -10.17 -18.63 7.58
N THR A 2 -11.35 -18.07 7.76
CA THR A 2 -12.49 -18.30 6.87
C THR A 2 -12.43 -17.25 5.77
N ARG A 3 -12.32 -17.66 4.51
CA ARG A 3 -12.31 -16.76 3.36
C ARG A 3 -13.76 -16.45 2.99
N LEU A 4 -14.10 -15.17 2.86
CA LEU A 4 -15.41 -14.73 2.36
C LEU A 4 -15.41 -14.86 0.84
N ASP A 5 -15.92 -15.99 0.35
CA ASP A 5 -16.02 -16.39 -1.06
C ASP A 5 -14.68 -16.40 -1.84
N ASP A 6 -14.59 -17.18 -2.91
CA ASP A 6 -13.37 -17.31 -3.71
C ASP A 6 -13.22 -16.21 -4.78
N VAL A 7 -13.77 -15.02 -4.53
CA VAL A 7 -13.72 -13.87 -5.44
C VAL A 7 -12.68 -12.83 -5.02
N PRO A 8 -12.10 -12.06 -5.95
CA PRO A 8 -11.19 -10.96 -5.61
C PRO A 8 -11.95 -9.79 -4.98
N LEU A 9 -11.35 -9.17 -3.96
CA LEU A 9 -11.85 -7.94 -3.34
C LEU A 9 -10.96 -6.77 -3.76
N ALA A 10 -11.55 -5.75 -4.39
CA ALA A 10 -10.87 -4.49 -4.65
C ALA A 10 -10.91 -3.62 -3.39
N GLN A 11 -9.76 -3.08 -2.98
CA GLN A 11 -9.65 -2.25 -1.78
C GLN A 11 -8.69 -1.08 -2.03
N THR A 12 -9.11 0.11 -1.62
CA THR A 12 -8.29 1.32 -1.52
C THR A 12 -8.09 1.68 -0.04
N SER A 13 -7.28 2.70 0.27
CA SER A 13 -7.29 3.28 1.62
C SER A 13 -8.70 3.78 1.94
N ALA A 14 -9.13 3.60 3.20
CA ALA A 14 -10.47 3.96 3.65
C ALA A 14 -10.58 5.46 3.97
N ASN A 15 -10.32 6.33 3.01
CA ASN A 15 -10.31 7.78 3.20
C ASN A 15 -10.92 8.51 2.00
N ILE A 16 -11.22 9.80 2.20
CA ILE A 16 -11.62 10.67 1.10
C ILE A 16 -10.42 10.80 0.15
N SER A 17 -10.69 10.80 -1.16
CA SER A 17 -9.66 10.97 -2.18
C SER A 17 -8.80 12.21 -1.91
N ASN A 18 -7.49 12.06 -2.08
CA ASN A 18 -6.45 13.08 -1.84
C ASN A 18 -6.20 13.45 -0.37
N ASP A 19 -6.78 12.74 0.60
CA ASP A 19 -6.32 12.84 1.98
C ASP A 19 -4.83 12.45 2.07
N GLN A 20 -4.07 13.25 2.81
CA GLN A 20 -2.63 13.09 2.97
C GLN A 20 -2.26 11.94 3.91
N SER A 21 -3.22 11.45 4.70
CA SER A 21 -2.99 10.45 5.74
C SER A 21 -3.79 9.18 5.46
N SER A 22 -3.11 8.03 5.38
CA SER A 22 -3.79 6.74 5.35
C SER A 22 -4.36 6.41 6.74
N PRO A 23 -5.62 5.96 6.85
CA PRO A 23 -6.20 5.53 8.10
C PRO A 23 -5.48 4.35 8.73
N VAL A 24 -5.39 4.33 10.06
CA VAL A 24 -4.85 3.22 10.87
C VAL A 24 -5.81 2.75 11.96
N CYS A 25 -6.93 3.44 12.18
CA CYS A 25 -8.04 3.02 13.02
C CYS A 25 -9.36 3.53 12.43
N ILE A 26 -10.50 3.08 12.96
CA ILE A 26 -11.81 3.43 12.39
C ILE A 26 -12.14 4.91 12.51
N GLU A 27 -11.62 5.58 13.55
CA GLU A 27 -11.88 6.99 13.83
C GLU A 27 -11.25 7.93 12.79
N ASP A 28 -10.17 7.50 12.12
CA ASP A 28 -9.49 8.28 11.09
C ASP A 28 -10.39 8.55 9.86
N PHE A 29 -11.46 7.76 9.66
CA PHE A 29 -12.38 7.89 8.54
C PHE A 29 -13.84 7.99 8.96
N LYS A 30 -14.09 8.45 10.19
CA LYS A 30 -15.45 8.61 10.74
C LYS A 30 -16.40 9.45 9.90
N ASP A 31 -15.86 10.38 9.11
CA ASP A 31 -16.66 11.24 8.25
C ASP A 31 -17.32 10.45 7.10
N LEU A 32 -16.77 9.28 6.75
CA LEU A 32 -17.34 8.36 5.75
C LEU A 32 -18.40 7.42 6.35
N TRP A 33 -18.47 7.24 7.67
CA TRP A 33 -19.36 6.24 8.29
C TRP A 33 -20.83 6.32 7.86
N PRO A 34 -21.44 7.51 7.62
CA PRO A 34 -22.81 7.60 7.11
C PRO A 34 -23.02 7.01 5.70
N GLU A 35 -21.93 6.81 4.94
CA GLU A 35 -21.94 6.35 3.55
C GLU A 35 -21.52 4.86 3.41
N LEU A 36 -21.16 4.20 4.51
CA LEU A 36 -20.63 2.84 4.50
C LEU A 36 -21.66 1.82 5.01
N ASP A 37 -21.81 0.70 4.29
CA ASP A 37 -22.70 -0.40 4.70
C ASP A 37 -22.17 -1.19 5.90
N LEU A 38 -20.84 -1.25 6.07
CA LEU A 38 -20.17 -2.03 7.12
C LEU A 38 -18.83 -1.39 7.50
N ILE A 39 -18.57 -1.34 8.81
CA ILE A 39 -17.28 -0.99 9.40
C ILE A 39 -16.84 -2.17 10.27
N ILE A 40 -15.60 -2.64 10.07
CA ILE A 40 -14.99 -3.70 10.87
C ILE A 40 -13.90 -3.05 11.72
N ASP A 41 -14.09 -3.05 13.05
CA ASP A 41 -13.13 -2.50 14.00
C ASP A 41 -12.28 -3.62 14.61
N ASP A 42 -10.99 -3.63 14.26
CA ASP A 42 -9.96 -4.52 14.82
C ASP A 42 -8.86 -3.70 15.55
N GLY A 43 -9.18 -2.47 15.95
CA GLY A 43 -8.27 -1.55 16.62
C GLY A 43 -7.26 -0.88 15.68
N ILE A 44 -6.09 -0.53 16.24
CA ILE A 44 -5.04 0.22 15.54
C ILE A 44 -4.15 -0.72 14.72
N VAL A 45 -3.88 -0.35 13.47
CA VAL A 45 -2.91 -1.03 12.61
C VAL A 45 -1.48 -0.65 13.01
N PHE A 46 -0.75 -1.62 13.54
CA PHE A 46 0.67 -1.50 13.88
C PHE A 46 1.57 -2.20 12.86
N GLN A 47 2.76 -1.67 12.66
CA GLN A 47 3.84 -2.39 11.98
C GLN A 47 4.46 -3.45 12.89
N ARG A 48 5.32 -4.29 12.29
CA ARG A 48 6.02 -5.38 12.99
C ARG A 48 6.94 -4.89 14.11
N ASP A 49 7.41 -3.65 14.03
CA ASP A 49 8.24 -3.00 15.04
C ASP A 49 7.42 -2.37 16.18
N GLY A 50 6.08 -2.46 16.12
CA GLY A 50 5.16 -1.89 17.10
C GLY A 50 4.83 -0.41 16.87
N ASN A 51 5.38 0.22 15.82
CA ASN A 51 5.06 1.60 15.49
C ASN A 51 3.84 1.69 14.57
N VAL A 52 3.13 2.82 14.64
CA VAL A 52 2.11 3.16 13.67
C VAL A 52 2.79 3.75 12.43
N ASN A 53 2.50 3.19 11.26
CA ASN A 53 2.94 3.75 9.99
C ASN A 53 1.74 3.91 9.06
N ARG A 54 1.63 5.08 8.45
CA ARG A 54 0.55 5.48 7.54
C ARG A 54 0.95 5.38 6.06
N GLU A 55 2.14 4.86 5.78
CA GLU A 55 2.60 4.54 4.43
C GLU A 55 1.78 3.41 3.83
N GLY A 56 1.32 3.61 2.59
CA GLY A 56 0.71 2.54 1.81
C GLY A 56 1.73 1.48 1.37
N SER A 57 1.23 0.48 0.65
CA SER A 57 2.08 -0.54 0.02
C SER A 57 3.02 0.08 -1.01
N THR A 58 4.26 -0.40 -1.05
CA THR A 58 5.16 -0.15 -2.19
C THR A 58 4.54 -0.74 -3.45
N VAL A 59 4.53 0.02 -4.54
CA VAL A 59 4.01 -0.44 -5.83
C VAL A 59 5.16 -0.46 -6.84
N VAL A 60 5.35 -1.63 -7.45
CA VAL A 60 6.43 -1.89 -8.40
C VAL A 60 5.83 -2.16 -9.77
N ASN A 61 6.37 -1.51 -10.78
CA ASN A 61 6.10 -1.85 -12.16
C ASN A 61 7.08 -2.95 -12.62
N LEU A 62 6.52 -4.11 -13.00
CA LEU A 62 7.25 -5.27 -13.54
C LEU A 62 6.81 -5.62 -14.97
N SER A 63 6.20 -4.66 -15.68
CA SER A 63 5.66 -4.90 -17.03
C SER A 63 6.72 -5.15 -18.10
N ILE A 64 7.97 -4.72 -17.87
CA ILE A 64 9.09 -4.92 -18.78
C ILE A 64 9.92 -6.10 -18.26
N PRO A 65 10.09 -7.18 -19.04
CA PRO A 65 10.87 -8.34 -18.63
C PRO A 65 12.31 -7.96 -18.26
N GLY A 66 12.79 -8.47 -17.13
CA GLY A 66 14.16 -8.25 -16.66
C GLY A 66 14.41 -6.93 -15.94
N THR A 67 13.42 -6.03 -15.86
CA THR A 67 13.56 -4.75 -15.16
C THR A 67 12.45 -4.51 -14.13
N TYR A 68 12.65 -3.50 -13.29
CA TYR A 68 11.62 -2.96 -12.42
C TYR A 68 11.74 -1.44 -12.30
N SER A 69 10.62 -0.76 -12.00
CA SER A 69 10.63 0.62 -11.51
C SER A 69 9.66 0.78 -10.34
N ILE A 70 9.97 1.69 -9.42
CA ILE A 70 9.09 1.94 -8.28
C ILE A 70 8.14 3.06 -8.68
N ILE A 71 6.86 2.73 -8.78
CA ILE A 71 5.83 3.72 -9.17
C ILE A 71 5.13 4.33 -7.96
N ARG A 72 5.34 3.74 -6.76
CA ARG A 72 4.95 4.35 -5.49
C ARG A 72 5.83 3.83 -4.37
N ASP A 73 6.47 4.75 -3.65
CA ASP A 73 7.15 4.43 -2.40
C ASP A 73 6.14 3.97 -1.34
N GLY A 74 6.61 3.16 -0.39
CA GLY A 74 5.74 2.64 0.66
C GLY A 74 6.52 1.82 1.67
N CYS A 75 5.78 1.20 2.59
CA CYS A 75 6.32 0.57 3.79
C CYS A 75 7.35 -0.56 3.55
N ALA A 76 7.41 -1.12 2.35
CA ALA A 76 8.31 -2.21 1.99
C ALA A 76 9.36 -1.83 0.94
N ARG A 77 9.59 -0.52 0.72
CA ARG A 77 10.35 0.02 -0.42
C ARG A 77 11.73 -0.60 -0.55
N THR A 78 12.55 -0.54 0.49
CA THR A 78 13.92 -1.03 0.50
C THR A 78 13.97 -2.55 0.38
N ALA A 79 13.23 -3.25 1.24
CA ALA A 79 13.21 -4.72 1.27
C ALA A 79 12.71 -5.33 -0.05
N THR A 80 11.73 -4.69 -0.71
CA THR A 80 11.22 -5.11 -2.01
C THR A 80 12.31 -4.99 -3.06
N GLU A 81 13.00 -3.84 -3.12
CA GLU A 81 14.07 -3.62 -4.08
C GLU A 81 15.27 -4.54 -3.90
N GLU A 82 15.71 -4.75 -2.66
CA GLU A 82 16.77 -5.71 -2.35
C GLU A 82 16.39 -7.09 -2.91
N LYS A 83 15.15 -7.52 -2.69
CA LYS A 83 14.69 -8.81 -3.17
C LYS A 83 14.61 -8.90 -4.70
N LEU A 84 14.20 -7.82 -5.37
CA LEU A 84 14.15 -7.77 -6.84
C LEU A 84 15.56 -7.84 -7.43
N ARG A 85 16.54 -7.12 -6.84
CA ARG A 85 17.94 -7.18 -7.25
C ARG A 85 18.55 -8.56 -7.04
N ASP A 86 18.27 -9.20 -5.90
CA ASP A 86 18.70 -10.58 -5.62
C ASP A 86 18.17 -11.59 -6.65
N CYS A 87 16.99 -11.33 -7.22
CA CYS A 87 16.39 -12.13 -8.30
C CYS A 87 16.96 -11.78 -9.69
N GLY A 88 17.93 -10.87 -9.80
CA GLY A 88 18.59 -10.49 -11.05
C GLY A 88 17.84 -9.44 -11.88
N LEU A 89 16.84 -8.76 -11.31
CA LEU A 89 16.14 -7.67 -11.99
C LEU A 89 16.94 -6.37 -11.92
N ILE A 90 16.92 -5.61 -13.00
CA ILE A 90 17.64 -4.33 -13.12
C ILE A 90 16.67 -3.18 -12.83
N GLY A 91 17.00 -2.36 -11.83
CA GLY A 91 16.27 -1.14 -11.54
C GLY A 91 16.43 -0.15 -12.68
N SER A 92 15.31 0.26 -13.28
CA SER A 92 15.29 1.44 -14.14
C SER A 92 15.21 2.64 -13.21
N SER A 93 16.16 3.57 -13.32
CA SER A 93 16.05 4.86 -12.63
C SER A 93 14.68 5.44 -12.93
N ASP A 94 13.97 5.92 -11.90
CA ASP A 94 12.82 6.79 -12.12
C ASP A 94 13.33 7.86 -13.09
N GLY A 95 12.77 7.90 -14.30
CA GLY A 95 13.23 8.84 -15.31
C GLY A 95 13.27 10.22 -14.68
N ASP A 96 14.37 10.94 -14.89
CA ASP A 96 14.45 12.38 -14.65
C ASP A 96 13.11 12.99 -15.12
N CYS A 97 12.23 13.27 -14.15
CA CYS A 97 11.08 14.10 -14.41
C CYS A 97 11.70 15.44 -14.77
N MET A 98 11.70 15.75 -16.07
CA MET A 98 12.09 17.06 -16.57
C MET A 98 11.50 18.13 -15.65
N GLN A 99 12.39 18.96 -15.11
CA GLN A 99 12.08 20.14 -14.30
C GLN A 99 10.96 20.98 -14.91
#